data_AF-A0AAU6SEN9-F1
#
_entry.id   AF-A0AAU6SEN9-F1
#
_cell.length_a   1.000
_cell.length_b   1.000
_cell.length_c   1.000
_cell.angle_alpha   90.00
_cell.angle_beta   90.00
_cell.angle_gamma   90.00
#
_symmetry.space_group_name_H-M   'P 1'
#
loop_
_entity.id
_entity.type
_entity.pdbx_description
1 polymer ?
#
loop_
_entity_poly.entity_id
_entity_poly.type
_entity_poly.pdbx_seq_one_letter_code
_entity_poly.pdbx_strand_id
1 'polypeptide(L)'
;MVAATAVLLLSAAAYGLVSRGPWVCAASTRRRLFFMDATMRGLPVDVLHVYDGGHATMRARVCSLIPVVDASGPDMSRAERVTVVNDICVLAPGVLPFADAVWEEVDARRARAVFRIDGQDVHVELTFGEDGALVDFVSDDRRRADDRGTSFARQRWSTPISRTAEQHGYMLASHGEARWHAPEPEGEFAYLEFTIDTIDYTADHRAGQKVTTRPAGRRVPTP
;
A
#
# COMPACT_ATOMS: atom_id res chain seq x y z
N MET A 1 20.31 21.14 12.22
CA MET A 1 19.17 21.17 11.27
C MET A 1 19.40 20.12 10.21
N VAL A 2 18.77 18.96 10.36
CA VAL A 2 18.66 17.91 9.35
C VAL A 2 17.16 17.60 9.32
N ALA A 3 16.53 17.92 8.20
CA ALA A 3 15.14 17.60 7.92
C ALA A 3 15.08 16.17 7.38
N ALA A 4 14.22 15.35 7.98
CA ALA A 4 13.82 14.04 7.49
C ALA A 4 12.30 13.96 7.69
N THR A 5 11.57 13.94 6.58
CA THR A 5 10.11 13.90 6.48
C THR A 5 9.64 12.44 6.33
N ALA A 6 8.42 12.15 6.81
CA ALA A 6 8.10 10.95 7.62
C ALA A 6 7.34 9.85 6.81
N VAL A 7 7.49 8.52 7.07
CA VAL A 7 7.05 7.60 8.16
C VAL A 7 5.64 6.99 7.91
N LEU A 8 5.51 5.67 8.07
CA LEU A 8 4.25 4.92 7.97
C LEU A 8 4.04 4.19 9.30
N LEU A 9 3.45 4.88 10.27
CA LEU A 9 3.05 4.28 11.54
C LEU A 9 2.02 3.20 11.25
N LEU A 10 2.45 1.96 11.46
CA LEU A 10 1.57 0.81 11.55
C LEU A 10 1.10 0.70 12.99
N SER A 11 -0.17 0.34 13.17
CA SER A 11 -0.69 -0.23 14.40
C SER A 11 -1.42 -1.49 13.98
N ALA A 12 -0.79 -2.64 14.20
CA ALA A 12 -1.45 -3.93 14.14
C ALA A 12 -1.79 -4.32 15.57
N ALA A 13 -3.05 -4.13 15.99
CA ALA A 13 -3.53 -4.50 17.32
C ALA A 13 -3.41 -6.01 17.64
N ALA A 14 -2.99 -6.85 16.68
CA ALA A 14 -2.62 -8.24 16.93
C ALA A 14 -1.11 -8.50 17.13
N TYR A 15 -0.20 -7.60 16.69
CA TYR A 15 1.25 -7.89 16.65
C TYR A 15 2.21 -6.72 16.97
N GLY A 16 1.72 -5.51 17.25
CA GLY A 16 2.51 -4.42 17.84
C GLY A 16 3.56 -3.76 16.92
N LEU A 17 3.29 -3.70 15.61
CA LEU A 17 4.21 -3.30 14.53
C LEU A 17 4.14 -1.81 14.16
N VAL A 18 5.27 -1.08 14.03
CA VAL A 18 5.39 0.38 13.66
C VAL A 18 6.45 0.59 12.56
N SER A 19 6.23 1.39 11.47
CA SER A 19 7.20 1.49 10.34
C SER A 19 7.63 2.83 9.70
N ARG A 20 8.75 2.83 8.93
CA ARG A 20 9.35 3.99 8.22
C ARG A 20 9.97 3.64 6.83
N GLY A 21 9.74 4.43 5.76
CA GLY A 21 10.47 4.34 4.47
C GLY A 21 9.80 5.05 3.26
N PRO A 22 10.52 5.42 2.17
CA PRO A 22 10.00 6.22 1.05
C PRO A 22 9.36 5.40 -0.10
N TRP A 23 8.45 6.04 -0.85
CA TRP A 23 7.74 5.50 -2.02
C TRP A 23 8.13 6.21 -3.33
N VAL A 24 8.02 5.49 -4.45
CA VAL A 24 7.99 6.06 -5.81
C VAL A 24 6.83 5.42 -6.56
N CYS A 25 5.78 6.22 -6.85
CA CYS A 25 4.69 5.84 -7.74
C CYS A 25 4.89 6.54 -9.09
N ALA A 26 5.12 5.78 -10.16
CA ALA A 26 5.17 6.30 -11.53
C ALA A 26 4.05 5.65 -12.36
N ALA A 27 3.19 6.49 -12.95
CA ALA A 27 1.97 6.13 -13.66
C ALA A 27 2.17 5.33 -14.97
N SER A 28 3.37 4.82 -15.24
CA SER A 28 3.65 3.97 -16.40
C SER A 28 4.67 2.85 -16.19
N THR A 29 5.10 2.57 -14.95
CA THR A 29 5.96 1.40 -14.65
C THR A 29 5.32 0.48 -13.62
N ARG A 30 5.17 -0.79 -14.03
CA ARG A 30 4.58 -1.96 -13.35
C ARG A 30 5.36 -2.37 -12.09
N ARG A 31 5.71 -1.42 -11.24
CA ARG A 31 6.55 -1.65 -10.07
C ARG A 31 5.98 -1.00 -8.83
N ARG A 32 5.74 -1.82 -7.82
CA ARG A 32 5.40 -1.38 -6.47
C ARG A 32 6.48 -1.90 -5.54
N LEU A 33 7.16 -0.99 -4.86
CA LEU A 33 8.12 -1.32 -3.81
C LEU A 33 7.55 -0.81 -2.51
N PHE A 34 7.20 -1.72 -1.63
CA PHE A 34 6.69 -1.38 -0.30
C PHE A 34 7.65 -1.92 0.73
N PHE A 35 8.33 -1.01 1.41
CA PHE A 35 9.23 -1.33 2.50
C PHE A 35 8.64 -0.89 3.82
N MET A 36 8.73 -1.76 4.80
CA MET A 36 8.15 -1.61 6.11
C MET A 36 9.22 -1.94 7.15
N ASP A 37 9.76 -0.91 7.80
CA ASP A 37 10.67 -1.01 8.94
C ASP A 37 9.90 -1.19 10.25
N ALA A 38 9.53 -2.41 10.59
CA ALA A 38 8.51 -2.75 11.56
C ALA A 38 9.08 -3.22 12.92
N THR A 39 8.25 -3.40 13.95
CA THR A 39 8.67 -3.99 15.25
C THR A 39 7.67 -5.03 15.73
N MET A 40 8.00 -6.32 15.76
CA MET A 40 7.08 -7.36 16.25
C MET A 40 7.51 -7.82 17.63
N ARG A 41 6.64 -7.65 18.64
CA ARG A 41 6.93 -8.04 20.05
C ARG A 41 8.27 -7.49 20.57
N GLY A 42 8.61 -6.25 20.21
CA GLY A 42 9.86 -5.59 20.60
C GLY A 42 11.09 -5.92 19.76
N LEU A 43 10.96 -6.80 18.76
CA LEU A 43 12.05 -7.12 17.82
C LEU A 43 11.85 -6.39 16.49
N PRO A 44 12.91 -5.80 15.90
CA PRO A 44 12.81 -5.18 14.59
C PRO A 44 12.42 -6.22 13.53
N VAL A 45 11.54 -5.84 12.61
CA VAL A 45 11.09 -6.67 11.49
C VAL A 45 11.12 -5.84 10.23
N ASP A 46 11.97 -6.15 9.27
CA ASP A 46 11.88 -5.56 7.94
C ASP A 46 10.95 -6.39 7.05
N VAL A 47 10.03 -5.74 6.35
CA VAL A 47 9.21 -6.38 5.33
C VAL A 47 9.34 -5.62 4.02
N LEU A 48 9.61 -6.35 2.94
CA LEU A 48 9.66 -5.83 1.59
C LEU A 48 8.64 -6.58 0.73
N HIS A 49 7.69 -5.85 0.16
CA HIS A 49 6.86 -6.34 -0.93
C HIS A 49 7.37 -5.72 -2.23
N VAL A 50 7.55 -6.57 -3.23
CA VAL A 50 7.91 -6.15 -4.58
C VAL A 50 6.85 -6.70 -5.51
N TYR A 51 6.16 -5.81 -6.21
CA TYR A 51 5.45 -6.12 -7.43
C TYR A 51 6.31 -5.65 -8.59
N ASP A 52 6.62 -6.51 -9.55
CA ASP A 52 7.31 -6.14 -10.79
C ASP A 52 6.75 -6.95 -11.97
N GLY A 53 6.17 -6.25 -12.95
CA GLY A 53 5.75 -6.86 -14.22
C GLY A 53 4.78 -8.03 -14.05
N GLY A 54 3.82 -7.94 -13.12
CA GLY A 54 2.84 -8.99 -12.85
C GLY A 54 3.26 -10.00 -11.80
N HIS A 55 4.50 -9.93 -11.29
CA HIS A 55 5.05 -10.85 -10.31
C HIS A 55 5.19 -10.17 -8.96
N ALA A 56 4.62 -10.79 -7.92
CA ALA A 56 4.76 -10.32 -6.55
C ALA A 56 5.64 -11.24 -5.72
N THR A 57 6.46 -10.61 -4.87
CA THR A 57 7.20 -11.27 -3.80
C THR A 57 7.02 -10.50 -2.51
N MET A 58 6.95 -11.22 -1.40
CA MET A 58 6.94 -10.64 -0.06
C MET A 58 8.03 -11.34 0.75
N ARG A 59 8.86 -10.53 1.39
CA ARG A 59 9.90 -11.02 2.29
C ARG A 59 9.81 -10.27 3.60
N ALA A 60 9.58 -10.99 4.70
CA ALA A 60 9.65 -10.47 6.05
C ALA A 60 10.83 -11.11 6.79
N ARG A 61 11.62 -10.32 7.50
CA ARG A 61 12.72 -10.81 8.34
C ARG A 61 12.68 -10.19 9.72
N VAL A 62 12.87 -11.00 10.76
CA VAL A 62 13.13 -10.52 12.13
C VAL A 62 14.62 -10.25 12.29
N CYS A 63 14.96 -9.09 12.85
CA CYS A 63 16.32 -8.58 13.02
C CYS A 63 17.15 -8.60 11.73
N SER A 64 16.50 -8.54 10.55
CA SER A 64 17.11 -8.71 9.23
C SER A 64 17.86 -10.04 8.99
N LEU A 65 17.78 -10.98 9.94
CA LEU A 65 18.55 -12.20 9.99
C LEU A 65 17.69 -13.46 9.76
N ILE A 66 16.48 -13.50 10.33
CA ILE A 66 15.63 -14.69 10.31
C ILE A 66 14.42 -14.44 9.40
N PRO A 67 14.28 -15.13 8.25
CA PRO A 67 13.10 -15.01 7.41
C PRO A 67 11.87 -15.55 8.13
N VAL A 68 10.80 -14.75 8.18
CA VAL A 68 9.51 -15.08 8.79
C VAL A 68 8.43 -15.27 7.72
N VAL A 69 8.54 -14.55 6.61
CA VAL A 69 7.68 -14.72 5.44
C VAL A 69 8.58 -14.70 4.21
N ASP A 70 8.43 -15.69 3.35
CA ASP A 70 8.97 -15.71 1.99
C ASP A 70 7.84 -16.25 1.10
N ALA A 71 7.13 -15.33 0.45
CA ALA A 71 5.94 -15.65 -0.31
C ALA A 71 6.05 -15.09 -1.72
N SER A 72 5.72 -15.94 -2.70
CA SER A 72 5.71 -15.60 -4.12
C SER A 72 4.70 -16.49 -4.85
N GLY A 73 4.49 -16.20 -6.12
CA GLY A 73 3.66 -17.02 -7.00
C GLY A 73 2.31 -16.38 -7.36
N PRO A 74 1.46 -17.09 -8.10
CA PRO A 74 0.31 -16.51 -8.77
C PRO A 74 -0.72 -15.87 -7.84
N ASP A 75 -0.97 -16.48 -6.67
CA ASP A 75 -1.94 -15.92 -5.73
C ASP A 75 -1.40 -14.70 -4.98
N MET A 76 -0.10 -14.67 -4.67
CA MET A 76 0.56 -13.47 -4.16
C MET A 76 0.50 -12.34 -5.21
N SER A 77 0.80 -12.64 -6.48
CA SER A 77 0.64 -11.68 -7.59
C SER A 77 -0.77 -11.11 -7.71
N ARG A 78 -1.79 -11.94 -7.49
CA ARG A 78 -3.19 -11.51 -7.53
C ARG A 78 -3.54 -10.61 -6.34
N ALA A 79 -3.15 -10.99 -5.12
CA ALA A 79 -3.36 -10.17 -3.93
C ALA A 79 -2.66 -8.80 -4.03
N GLU A 80 -1.42 -8.81 -4.51
CA GLU A 80 -0.61 -7.60 -4.63
C GLU A 80 -1.15 -6.68 -5.72
N ARG A 81 -1.72 -7.21 -6.81
CA ARG A 81 -2.36 -6.39 -7.86
C ARG A 81 -3.55 -5.60 -7.31
N VAL A 82 -4.37 -6.18 -6.41
CA VAL A 82 -5.41 -5.43 -5.71
C VAL A 82 -4.82 -4.30 -4.86
N THR A 83 -3.68 -4.58 -4.20
CA THR A 83 -2.97 -3.60 -3.38
C THR A 83 -2.39 -2.46 -4.24
N VAL A 84 -1.91 -2.75 -5.45
CA VAL A 84 -1.49 -1.72 -6.42
C VAL A 84 -2.64 -0.78 -6.78
N VAL A 85 -3.82 -1.33 -7.07
CA VAL A 85 -5.00 -0.51 -7.42
C VAL A 85 -5.45 0.34 -6.23
N ASN A 86 -5.46 -0.24 -5.02
CA ASN A 86 -5.71 0.51 -3.80
C ASN A 86 -4.75 1.69 -3.64
N ASP A 87 -3.46 1.47 -3.83
CA ASP A 87 -2.45 2.52 -3.66
C ASP A 87 -2.62 3.63 -4.71
N ILE A 88 -3.02 3.30 -5.94
CA ILE A 88 -3.39 4.31 -6.94
C ILE A 88 -4.58 5.16 -6.44
N CYS A 89 -5.63 4.53 -5.92
CA CYS A 89 -6.80 5.24 -5.40
C CYS A 89 -6.50 6.10 -4.18
N VAL A 90 -5.70 5.58 -3.23
CA VAL A 90 -5.46 6.22 -1.92
C VAL A 90 -4.29 7.21 -1.98
N LEU A 91 -3.19 6.84 -2.64
CA LEU A 91 -1.93 7.59 -2.61
C LEU A 91 -1.69 8.43 -3.86
N ALA A 92 -2.36 8.13 -4.98
CA ALA A 92 -2.17 8.86 -6.23
C ALA A 92 -3.47 9.09 -7.01
N PRO A 93 -4.54 9.62 -6.37
CA PRO A 93 -5.86 9.75 -7.00
C PRO A 93 -5.85 10.60 -8.27
N GLY A 94 -4.90 11.55 -8.42
CA GLY A 94 -4.73 12.35 -9.63
C GLY A 94 -4.37 11.54 -10.89
N VAL A 95 -3.95 10.28 -10.74
CA VAL A 95 -3.64 9.37 -11.86
C VAL A 95 -4.89 8.66 -12.38
N LEU A 96 -5.99 8.61 -11.61
CA LEU A 96 -7.20 7.85 -11.95
C LEU A 96 -7.77 8.14 -13.35
N PRO A 97 -7.82 9.40 -13.84
CA PRO A 97 -8.30 9.70 -15.20
C PRO A 97 -7.44 9.10 -16.32
N PHE A 98 -6.19 8.72 -16.03
CA PHE A 98 -5.24 8.15 -16.97
C PHE A 98 -5.03 6.65 -16.77
N ALA A 99 -5.68 6.04 -15.78
CA ALA A 99 -5.61 4.62 -15.53
C ALA A 99 -6.39 3.85 -16.61
N ASP A 100 -5.91 2.66 -16.95
CA ASP A 100 -6.65 1.70 -17.78
C ASP A 100 -7.78 1.10 -16.93
N ALA A 101 -8.90 1.80 -16.85
CA ALA A 101 -10.05 1.43 -16.04
C ALA A 101 -11.37 1.74 -16.73
N VAL A 102 -12.33 0.83 -16.60
CA VAL A 102 -13.72 1.03 -16.99
C VAL A 102 -14.52 1.35 -15.74
N TRP A 103 -15.32 2.41 -15.79
CA TRP A 103 -16.07 2.94 -14.64
C TRP A 103 -17.57 2.76 -14.83
N GLU A 104 -18.26 2.47 -13.74
CA GLU A 104 -19.72 2.37 -13.64
C GLU A 104 -20.18 3.20 -12.43
N GLU A 105 -21.06 4.16 -12.64
CA GLU A 105 -21.70 4.89 -11.55
C GLU A 105 -22.69 3.97 -10.82
N VAL A 106 -22.57 3.84 -9.50
CA VAL A 106 -23.55 3.16 -8.66
C VAL A 106 -24.56 4.16 -8.14
N ASP A 107 -24.08 5.28 -7.60
CA ASP A 107 -24.86 6.47 -7.24
C ASP A 107 -23.94 7.69 -7.05
N ALA A 108 -24.50 8.81 -6.57
CA ALA A 108 -23.81 10.08 -6.36
C ALA A 108 -22.52 10.01 -5.50
N ARG A 109 -22.34 8.98 -4.68
CA ARG A 109 -21.16 8.81 -3.81
C ARG A 109 -20.48 7.45 -3.96
N ARG A 110 -20.90 6.64 -4.93
CA ARG A 110 -20.34 5.29 -5.14
C ARG A 110 -20.11 5.01 -6.61
N ALA A 111 -18.94 4.46 -6.91
CA ALA A 111 -18.58 4.01 -8.25
C ALA A 111 -17.95 2.63 -8.19
N ARG A 112 -18.23 1.81 -9.21
CA ARG A 112 -17.49 0.59 -9.49
C ARG A 112 -16.48 0.85 -10.59
N ALA A 113 -15.36 0.16 -10.51
CA ALA A 113 -14.35 0.21 -11.53
C ALA A 113 -13.71 -1.16 -11.75
N VAL A 114 -13.30 -1.39 -12.99
CA VAL A 114 -12.48 -2.53 -13.39
C VAL A 114 -11.17 -2.00 -13.91
N PHE A 115 -10.11 -2.16 -13.12
CA PHE A 115 -8.74 -1.76 -13.48
C PHE A 115 -8.03 -2.90 -14.20
N ARG A 116 -7.38 -2.60 -15.32
CA ARG A 116 -6.55 -3.52 -16.08
C ARG A 116 -5.08 -3.30 -15.71
N ILE A 117 -4.51 -4.17 -14.88
CA ILE A 117 -3.10 -4.12 -14.49
C ILE A 117 -2.41 -5.38 -15.00
N ASP A 118 -1.38 -5.23 -15.83
CA ASP A 118 -0.62 -6.34 -16.41
C ASP A 118 -1.48 -7.39 -17.13
N GLY A 119 -2.51 -6.93 -17.85
CA GLY A 119 -3.41 -7.80 -18.60
C GLY A 119 -4.38 -8.59 -17.72
N GLN A 120 -4.54 -8.23 -16.45
CA GLN A 120 -5.50 -8.85 -15.53
C GLN A 120 -6.43 -7.79 -14.94
N ASP A 121 -7.68 -8.16 -14.75
CA ASP A 121 -8.70 -7.28 -14.19
C ASP A 121 -8.68 -7.30 -12.66
N VAL A 122 -8.95 -6.15 -12.05
CA VAL A 122 -9.21 -5.95 -10.63
C VAL A 122 -10.52 -5.17 -10.50
N HIS A 123 -11.49 -5.78 -9.82
CA HIS A 123 -12.79 -5.20 -9.55
C HIS A 123 -12.80 -4.50 -8.20
N VAL A 124 -13.26 -3.25 -8.20
CA VAL A 124 -13.31 -2.42 -6.99
C VAL A 124 -14.62 -1.65 -6.91
N GLU A 125 -15.06 -1.35 -5.69
CA GLU A 125 -16.09 -0.36 -5.40
C GLU A 125 -15.45 0.73 -4.54
N LEU A 126 -15.63 1.99 -4.94
CA LEU A 126 -15.13 3.16 -4.24
C LEU A 126 -16.30 3.93 -3.64
N THR A 127 -16.16 4.34 -2.39
CA THR A 127 -17.12 5.21 -1.69
C THR A 127 -16.49 6.56 -1.43
N PHE A 128 -17.23 7.63 -1.69
CA PHE A 128 -16.78 9.01 -1.54
C PHE A 128 -17.60 9.75 -0.48
N GLY A 129 -16.95 10.70 0.20
CA GLY A 129 -17.55 11.62 1.14
C GLY A 129 -18.38 12.70 0.44
N GLU A 130 -19.08 13.52 1.23
CA GLU A 130 -19.83 14.67 0.69
C GLU A 130 -18.93 15.73 0.06
N ASP A 131 -17.67 15.80 0.48
CA ASP A 131 -16.60 16.64 -0.04
C ASP A 131 -15.89 16.03 -1.26
N GLY A 132 -16.32 14.85 -1.71
CA GLY A 132 -15.70 14.11 -2.82
C GLY A 132 -14.42 13.37 -2.44
N ALA A 133 -13.99 13.39 -1.18
CA ALA A 133 -12.82 12.62 -0.73
C ALA A 133 -13.11 11.12 -0.74
N LEU A 134 -12.11 10.29 -1.05
CA LEU A 134 -12.23 8.84 -0.92
C LEU A 134 -12.42 8.46 0.56
N VAL A 135 -13.49 7.74 0.85
CA VAL A 135 -13.84 7.24 2.21
C VAL A 135 -13.54 5.75 2.33
N ASP A 136 -13.76 4.96 1.28
CA ASP A 136 -13.45 3.54 1.31
C ASP A 136 -13.12 3.01 -0.09
N PHE A 137 -12.23 2.02 -0.10
CA PHE A 137 -11.91 1.18 -1.25
C PHE A 137 -12.28 -0.24 -0.88
N VAL A 138 -13.06 -0.93 -1.71
CA VAL A 138 -13.45 -2.33 -1.45
C VAL A 138 -13.19 -3.20 -2.65
N SER A 139 -12.64 -4.40 -2.41
CA SER A 139 -12.48 -5.43 -3.45
C SER A 139 -12.69 -6.83 -2.89
N ASP A 140 -13.39 -7.67 -3.66
CA ASP A 140 -13.55 -9.10 -3.38
C ASP A 140 -12.47 -9.96 -4.07
N ASP A 141 -11.52 -9.34 -4.79
CA ASP A 141 -10.50 -10.04 -5.60
C ASP A 141 -9.23 -10.40 -4.84
N ARG A 142 -9.03 -9.83 -3.66
CA ARG A 142 -7.78 -10.00 -2.92
C ARG A 142 -7.68 -11.44 -2.42
N ARG A 143 -6.50 -12.04 -2.59
CA ARG A 143 -6.20 -13.36 -2.02
C ARG A 143 -5.65 -13.20 -0.62
N ARG A 144 -6.25 -13.93 0.32
CA ARG A 144 -5.75 -14.07 1.69
C ARG A 144 -5.18 -15.47 1.86
N ALA A 145 -3.98 -15.56 2.43
CA ALA A 145 -3.38 -16.82 2.82
C ALA A 145 -4.06 -17.37 4.08
N ASP A 146 -4.18 -18.70 4.20
CA ASP A 146 -4.49 -19.34 5.47
C ASP A 146 -3.38 -19.10 6.52
N ASP A 147 -3.66 -19.44 7.78
CA ASP A 147 -2.71 -19.25 8.89
C ASP A 147 -1.37 -19.98 8.70
N ARG A 148 -1.33 -20.99 7.81
CA ARG A 148 -0.13 -21.77 7.50
C ARG A 148 0.59 -21.27 6.25
N GLY A 149 0.04 -20.29 5.54
CA GLY A 149 0.55 -19.82 4.25
C GLY A 149 0.43 -20.84 3.11
N THR A 150 -0.35 -21.92 3.29
CA THR A 150 -0.36 -23.06 2.37
C THR A 150 -1.42 -22.98 1.29
N SER A 151 -2.50 -22.24 1.53
CA SER A 151 -3.57 -22.02 0.59
C SER A 151 -4.00 -20.57 0.56
N PHE A 152 -4.55 -20.14 -0.57
CA PHE A 152 -5.03 -18.78 -0.79
C PHE A 152 -6.50 -18.80 -1.21
N ALA A 153 -7.33 -18.04 -0.52
CA ALA A 153 -8.74 -17.88 -0.84
C ALA A 153 -9.04 -16.42 -1.19
N ARG A 154 -10.06 -16.19 -2.02
CA ARG A 154 -10.60 -14.84 -2.24
C ARG A 154 -11.26 -14.39 -0.94
N GLN A 155 -10.93 -13.19 -0.50
CA GLN A 155 -11.46 -12.63 0.72
C GLN A 155 -11.72 -11.14 0.50
N ARG A 156 -12.94 -10.70 0.81
CA ARG A 156 -13.30 -9.29 0.77
C ARG A 156 -12.35 -8.48 1.64
N TRP A 157 -11.83 -7.41 1.05
CA TRP A 157 -10.83 -6.55 1.63
C TRP A 157 -11.23 -5.09 1.42
N SER A 158 -10.95 -4.25 2.41
CA SER A 158 -11.22 -2.81 2.28
C SER A 158 -10.15 -1.92 2.92
N THR A 159 -10.20 -0.65 2.55
CA THR A 159 -9.30 0.40 3.04
C THR A 159 -10.10 1.65 3.43
N PRO A 160 -10.73 1.65 4.61
CA PRO A 160 -11.45 2.84 5.06
C PRO A 160 -10.46 3.95 5.40
N ILE A 161 -10.75 5.14 4.89
CA ILE A 161 -9.98 6.36 5.13
C ILE A 161 -10.75 7.22 6.12
N SER A 162 -10.13 7.49 7.26
CA SER A 162 -10.76 8.20 8.37
C SER A 162 -10.30 9.64 8.52
N ARG A 163 -9.15 10.01 7.92
CA ARG A 163 -8.68 11.40 7.88
C ARG A 163 -7.99 11.74 6.57
N THR A 164 -8.18 12.96 6.12
CA THR A 164 -7.43 13.60 5.03
C THR A 164 -6.59 14.75 5.57
N ALA A 165 -5.51 15.08 4.86
CA ALA A 165 -4.65 16.23 5.16
C ALA A 165 -4.21 16.90 3.86
N GLU A 166 -3.95 18.20 3.93
CA GLU A 166 -3.39 18.94 2.80
C GLU A 166 -1.93 18.52 2.58
N GLN A 167 -1.61 18.09 1.36
CA GLN A 167 -0.26 17.82 0.90
C GLN A 167 -0.09 18.37 -0.51
N HIS A 168 0.93 19.21 -0.70
CA HIS A 168 1.22 19.87 -1.99
C HIS A 168 0.01 20.60 -2.60
N GLY A 169 -0.87 21.17 -1.76
CA GLY A 169 -2.08 21.88 -2.19
C GLY A 169 -3.28 20.97 -2.52
N TYR A 170 -3.19 19.67 -2.25
CA TYR A 170 -4.28 18.70 -2.45
C TYR A 170 -4.71 18.09 -1.13
N MET A 171 -6.01 17.87 -0.93
CA MET A 171 -6.51 17.08 0.20
C MET A 171 -6.36 15.60 -0.11
N LEU A 172 -5.42 14.93 0.56
CA LEU A 172 -5.10 13.51 0.35
C LEU A 172 -5.36 12.69 1.62
N ALA A 173 -5.48 11.37 1.47
CA ALA A 173 -5.58 10.46 2.62
C ALA A 173 -4.37 10.64 3.56
N SER A 174 -4.65 10.69 4.86
CA SER A 174 -3.63 10.85 5.91
C SER A 174 -3.72 9.78 6.99
N HIS A 175 -4.89 9.15 7.14
CA HIS A 175 -5.09 8.04 8.07
C HIS A 175 -6.15 7.08 7.53
N GLY A 176 -5.90 5.78 7.70
CA GLY A 176 -6.82 4.74 7.28
C GLY A 176 -6.39 3.37 7.78
N GLU A 177 -7.09 2.35 7.31
CA GLU A 177 -6.89 0.97 7.73
C GLU A 177 -6.81 0.04 6.53
N ALA A 178 -6.31 -1.19 6.72
CA ALA A 178 -6.54 -2.29 5.79
C ALA A 178 -7.27 -3.41 6.54
N ARG A 179 -8.43 -3.79 6.04
CA ARG A 179 -9.38 -4.65 6.75
C ARG A 179 -9.68 -5.92 5.98
N TRP A 180 -9.75 -7.03 6.71
CA TRP A 180 -10.33 -8.26 6.20
C TRP A 180 -11.77 -8.37 6.69
N HIS A 181 -12.66 -8.79 5.80
CA HIS A 181 -14.07 -9.06 6.10
C HIS A 181 -14.29 -10.58 6.19
N ALA A 182 -13.62 -11.24 7.14
CA ALA A 182 -13.64 -12.70 7.23
C ALA A 182 -15.00 -13.23 7.71
N PRO A 183 -15.40 -14.45 7.31
CA PRO A 183 -16.56 -15.11 7.90
C PRO A 183 -16.39 -15.32 9.42
N GLU A 184 -17.52 -15.45 10.11
CA GLU A 184 -17.53 -15.90 11.50
C GLU A 184 -16.79 -17.25 11.66
N PRO A 185 -16.05 -17.46 12.78
CA PRO A 185 -16.02 -16.63 13.99
C PRO A 185 -14.95 -15.53 14.00
N GLU A 186 -14.17 -15.37 12.92
CA GLU A 186 -13.09 -14.38 12.89
C GLU A 186 -13.63 -12.96 12.72
N GLY A 187 -14.65 -12.81 11.87
CA GLY A 187 -15.35 -11.55 11.65
C GLY A 187 -14.50 -10.51 10.93
N GLU A 188 -14.97 -9.27 10.95
CA GLU A 188 -14.27 -8.15 10.34
C GLU A 188 -13.21 -7.56 11.28
N PHE A 189 -11.99 -7.37 10.79
CA PHE A 189 -10.92 -6.78 11.59
C PHE A 189 -9.91 -5.99 10.73
N ALA A 190 -9.38 -4.91 11.31
CA ALA A 190 -8.22 -4.21 10.79
C ALA A 190 -6.96 -5.01 11.14
N TYR A 191 -6.21 -5.45 10.12
CA TYR A 191 -4.88 -6.03 10.32
C TYR A 191 -3.77 -4.99 10.15
N LEU A 192 -4.13 -3.83 9.57
CA LEU A 192 -3.27 -2.69 9.34
C LEU A 192 -4.03 -1.42 9.72
N GLU A 193 -3.42 -0.55 10.50
CA GLU A 193 -3.76 0.87 10.57
C GLU A 193 -2.56 1.64 10.05
N PHE A 194 -2.77 2.71 9.30
CA PHE A 194 -1.69 3.52 8.74
C PHE A 194 -1.90 5.01 8.94
N THR A 195 -0.81 5.73 9.13
CA THR A 195 -0.74 7.19 9.01
C THR A 195 0.22 7.54 7.88
N ILE A 196 -0.19 8.44 6.99
CA ILE A 196 0.61 8.92 5.87
C ILE A 196 1.15 10.29 6.24
N ASP A 197 2.44 10.34 6.54
CA ASP A 197 3.08 11.59 6.95
C ASP A 197 3.45 12.47 5.74
N THR A 198 3.87 11.88 4.61
CA THR A 198 4.20 12.61 3.38
C THR A 198 4.05 11.73 2.14
N ILE A 199 3.49 12.32 1.08
CA ILE A 199 3.44 11.76 -0.27
C ILE A 199 4.24 12.70 -1.17
N ASP A 200 5.25 12.16 -1.85
CA ASP A 200 6.03 12.89 -2.85
C ASP A 200 5.82 12.25 -4.22
N TYR A 201 5.46 13.09 -5.20
CA TYR A 201 5.30 12.67 -6.59
C TYR A 201 6.51 13.08 -7.40
N THR A 202 7.14 12.13 -8.07
CA THR A 202 8.24 12.43 -9.01
C THR A 202 7.67 12.54 -10.42
N ALA A 203 7.75 13.73 -11.01
CA ALA A 203 7.23 13.99 -12.37
C ALA A 203 8.16 13.52 -13.50
N ASP A 204 9.32 12.96 -13.19
CA ASP A 204 10.36 12.64 -14.19
C ASP A 204 10.71 11.16 -14.23
N HIS A 205 10.28 10.48 -15.28
CA HIS A 205 11.07 9.39 -15.84
C HIS A 205 11.21 9.57 -17.36
N ARG A 206 12.06 10.52 -17.76
CA ARG A 206 12.76 10.40 -19.05
C ARG A 206 13.77 9.27 -18.90
N ALA A 207 13.62 8.21 -19.70
CA ALA A 207 14.56 7.10 -19.74
C ALA A 207 15.99 7.64 -19.98
N GLY A 208 16.89 7.51 -19.00
CA GLY A 208 18.31 7.81 -19.18
C GLY A 208 19.06 8.48 -18.03
N GLN A 209 18.40 9.00 -16.98
CA GLN A 209 19.13 9.65 -15.88
C GLN A 209 19.47 8.66 -14.76
N LYS A 210 20.76 8.42 -14.53
CA LYS A 210 21.25 7.62 -13.41
C LYS A 210 20.83 8.27 -12.08
N VAL A 211 20.07 7.53 -11.28
CA VAL A 211 19.85 7.87 -9.86
C VAL A 211 21.22 7.83 -9.17
N THR A 212 21.72 9.00 -8.79
CA THR A 212 22.93 9.10 -7.97
C THR A 212 22.51 9.23 -6.51
N THR A 213 22.56 8.11 -5.79
CA THR A 213 22.44 8.15 -4.34
C THR A 213 23.69 8.79 -3.75
N ARG A 214 23.54 9.97 -3.15
CA ARG A 214 24.63 10.62 -2.42
C ARG A 214 24.76 9.97 -1.04
N PRO A 215 25.94 9.50 -0.62
CA PRO A 215 26.09 8.86 0.69
C PRO A 215 25.83 9.87 1.80
N ALA A 216 25.08 9.44 2.82
CA ALA A 216 24.78 10.25 4.00
C ALA A 216 26.09 10.61 4.73
N GLY A 217 26.38 11.91 4.82
CA GLY A 217 27.56 12.43 5.50
C GLY A 217 27.48 12.15 7.00
N ARG A 218 28.48 11.44 7.53
CA ARG A 218 28.67 11.17 8.96
C ARG A 218 28.98 12.49 9.67
N ARG A 219 28.08 12.97 10.54
CA ARG A 219 28.40 14.08 11.45
C ARG A 219 29.29 13.56 12.57
N VAL A 220 30.50 14.10 12.66
CA VAL A 220 31.41 13.93 13.80
C VAL A 220 30.96 14.92 14.89
N PRO A 221 30.78 14.49 16.15
CA PRO A 221 30.52 15.42 17.23
C PRO A 221 31.80 16.20 17.55
N THR A 222 31.71 17.52 17.61
CA THR A 222 32.79 18.41 18.06
C THR A 222 32.75 18.52 19.60
N PRO A 223 33.89 18.78 20.24
CA PRO A 223 34.15 18.49 21.66
C PRO A 223 33.46 19.43 22.63
#